data_AF-A0A133UCY6-F1
#
_entry.id   AF-A0A133UCY6-F1
#
_cell.length_a   1.000
_cell.length_b   1.000
_cell.length_c   1.000
_cell.angle_alpha   90.00
_cell.angle_beta   90.00
_cell.angle_gamma   90.00
#
_symmetry.space_group_name_H-M   'P 1'
#
loop_
_entity.id
_entity.type
_entity.pdbx_description
1 polymer ?
#
loop_
_entity_poly.entity_id
_entity_poly.type
_entity_poly.pdbx_seq_one_letter_code
_entity_poly.pdbx_strand_id
1 'polypeptide(L)'
;MEEKSGYSEQTTATAKLKDILRKLLAAEDVVGMRDLKGELSAEEASKLGGSIAAAVEGVVLTALRDRDLAEEIAPVLFEKIEEGVTDPLPYKHFLQMLGYVHRLEIRGETQDPKEMFRAYAAVRKKMDLGDVEKRRAELKKELDEMLTKRSKGKHGKNSMFA
;
A
#
# COMPACT_ATOMS: atom_id res chain seq x y z
N MET A 1 -34.27 -13.00 -28.30
CA MET A 1 -32.86 -12.72 -28.57
C MET A 1 -32.52 -11.47 -27.76
N GLU A 2 -32.28 -11.65 -26.46
CA GLU A 2 -32.01 -10.56 -25.51
C GLU A 2 -30.70 -10.90 -24.78
N GLU A 3 -29.58 -10.50 -25.37
CA GLU A 3 -28.23 -10.69 -24.83
C GLU A 3 -27.31 -9.55 -25.31
N LYS A 4 -27.72 -8.29 -25.11
CA LYS A 4 -26.90 -7.13 -25.50
C LYS A 4 -26.81 -5.99 -24.47
N SER A 5 -27.61 -6.00 -23.41
CA SER A 5 -27.63 -4.88 -22.44
C SER A 5 -26.45 -4.92 -21.45
N GLY A 6 -26.21 -6.08 -20.82
CA GLY A 6 -25.22 -6.19 -19.72
C GLY A 6 -23.76 -6.05 -20.15
N TYR A 7 -23.42 -6.46 -21.36
CA TYR A 7 -22.04 -6.38 -21.87
C TYR A 7 -21.56 -4.93 -22.01
N SER A 8 -22.45 -4.02 -22.39
CA SER A 8 -22.12 -2.60 -22.63
C SER A 8 -21.91 -1.81 -21.33
N GLU A 9 -22.71 -2.07 -20.29
CA GLU A 9 -22.59 -1.38 -19.01
C GLU A 9 -21.33 -1.80 -18.26
N GLN A 10 -20.99 -3.09 -18.32
CA GLN A 10 -19.81 -3.67 -17.67
C GLN A 10 -18.51 -3.13 -18.28
N THR A 11 -18.44 -2.95 -19.62
CA THR A 11 -17.27 -2.31 -20.25
C THR A 11 -17.10 -0.86 -19.81
N THR A 12 -18.20 -0.12 -19.65
CA THR A 12 -18.13 1.26 -19.12
C THR A 12 -17.70 1.32 -17.65
N ALA A 13 -18.09 0.37 -16.81
CA ALA A 13 -17.69 0.34 -15.40
C ALA A 13 -16.19 0.03 -15.26
N THR A 14 -15.69 -0.95 -16.02
CA THR A 14 -14.27 -1.30 -16.07
C THR A 14 -13.42 -0.14 -16.56
N ALA A 15 -13.81 0.52 -17.66
CA ALA A 15 -13.11 1.71 -18.17
C ALA A 15 -13.08 2.85 -17.13
N LYS A 16 -14.19 3.10 -16.45
CA LYS A 16 -14.25 4.11 -15.37
C LYS A 16 -13.31 3.79 -14.22
N LEU A 17 -13.26 2.53 -13.76
CA LEU A 17 -12.38 2.12 -12.67
C LEU A 17 -10.90 2.20 -13.05
N LYS A 18 -10.55 1.83 -14.29
CA LYS A 18 -9.21 2.03 -14.84
C LYS A 18 -8.80 3.50 -14.85
N ASP A 19 -9.69 4.39 -15.30
CA ASP A 19 -9.43 5.84 -15.29
C ASP A 19 -9.32 6.41 -13.87
N ILE A 20 -10.13 5.94 -12.94
CA ILE A 20 -10.02 6.29 -11.52
C ILE A 20 -8.65 5.87 -10.98
N LEU A 21 -8.23 4.63 -11.25
CA LEU A 21 -6.92 4.13 -10.81
C LEU A 21 -5.79 5.03 -11.33
N ARG A 22 -5.77 5.35 -12.63
CA ARG A 22 -4.76 6.25 -13.21
C ARG A 22 -4.68 7.59 -12.48
N LYS A 23 -5.83 8.20 -12.19
CA LYS A 23 -5.89 9.47 -11.48
C LYS A 23 -5.39 9.36 -10.03
N LEU A 24 -5.70 8.26 -9.35
CA LEU A 24 -5.22 8.01 -7.99
C LEU A 24 -3.70 7.85 -7.97
N LEU A 25 -3.12 7.07 -8.90
CA LEU A 25 -1.68 6.87 -8.98
C LEU A 25 -0.94 8.17 -9.29
N ALA A 26 -1.47 8.98 -10.22
CA ALA A 26 -0.93 10.31 -10.52
C ALA A 26 -1.06 11.28 -9.33
N ALA A 27 -2.17 11.20 -8.57
CA ALA A 27 -2.33 11.98 -7.36
C ALA A 27 -1.29 11.61 -6.31
N GLU A 28 -0.98 10.32 -6.16
CA GLU A 28 0.09 9.86 -5.26
C GLU A 28 1.44 10.46 -5.67
N ASP A 29 1.76 10.47 -6.97
CA ASP A 29 2.98 11.09 -7.49
C ASP A 29 3.06 12.57 -7.13
N VAL A 30 1.96 13.30 -7.26
CA VAL A 30 1.89 14.70 -6.85
C VAL A 30 2.13 14.86 -5.35
N VAL A 31 1.57 13.99 -4.50
CA VAL A 31 1.83 14.03 -3.06
C VAL A 31 3.31 13.79 -2.77
N GLY A 32 3.90 12.75 -3.36
CA GLY A 32 5.32 12.43 -3.19
C GLY A 32 6.25 13.57 -3.65
N MET A 33 5.96 14.16 -4.81
CA MET A 33 6.74 15.30 -5.32
C MET A 33 6.63 16.53 -4.41
N ARG A 34 5.45 16.81 -3.85
CA ARG A 34 5.24 17.95 -2.96
C ARG A 34 5.90 17.76 -1.59
N ASP A 35 5.87 16.55 -1.05
CA ASP A 35 6.61 16.19 0.17
C ASP A 35 8.11 16.39 -0.03
N LEU A 36 8.68 15.89 -1.13
CA LEU A 36 10.11 16.08 -1.46
C LEU A 36 10.51 17.54 -1.62
N LYS A 37 9.60 18.41 -2.07
CA LYS A 37 9.83 19.86 -2.17
C LYS A 37 9.64 20.62 -0.85
N GLY A 38 9.16 19.95 0.20
CA GLY A 38 8.78 20.58 1.46
C GLY A 38 7.53 21.45 1.37
N GLU A 39 6.71 21.28 0.33
CA GLU A 39 5.43 21.98 0.14
C GLU A 39 4.31 21.35 0.98
N LEU A 40 4.50 20.11 1.43
CA LEU A 40 3.66 19.42 2.42
C LEU A 40 4.51 19.10 3.64
N SER A 41 3.89 19.16 4.83
CA SER A 41 4.46 18.52 6.00
C SER A 41 4.35 16.99 5.88
N ALA A 42 5.23 16.28 6.60
CA ALA A 42 5.20 14.81 6.63
C ALA A 42 3.84 14.25 7.10
N GLU A 43 3.13 14.95 8.00
CA GLU A 43 1.79 14.56 8.45
C GLU A 43 0.74 14.72 7.34
N GLU A 44 0.79 15.81 6.58
CA GLU A 44 -0.13 16.05 5.46
C GLU A 44 0.12 15.05 4.32
N ALA A 45 1.39 14.84 3.95
CA ALA A 45 1.79 13.86 2.95
C ALA A 45 1.33 12.45 3.35
N SER A 46 1.52 12.06 4.62
CA SER A 46 1.07 10.77 5.14
C SER A 46 -0.45 10.59 5.09
N LYS A 47 -1.23 11.59 5.50
CA LYS A 47 -2.70 11.51 5.47
C LYS A 47 -3.26 11.41 4.04
N LEU A 48 -2.73 12.22 3.14
CA LEU A 48 -3.12 12.19 1.73
C LEU A 48 -2.71 10.89 1.06
N GLY A 49 -1.45 10.46 1.24
CA GLY A 49 -0.93 9.20 0.74
C GLY A 49 -1.73 8.00 1.25
N GLY A 50 -2.04 7.96 2.55
CA GLY A 50 -2.86 6.89 3.13
C GLY A 50 -4.28 6.82 2.56
N SER A 51 -4.89 7.98 2.28
CA SER A 51 -6.23 8.03 1.65
C SER A 51 -6.20 7.54 0.21
N ILE A 52 -5.16 7.90 -0.54
CA ILE A 52 -4.96 7.43 -1.93
C ILE A 52 -4.71 5.93 -1.94
N ALA A 53 -3.83 5.43 -1.07
CA ALA A 53 -3.52 4.01 -0.94
C ALA A 53 -4.79 3.18 -0.65
N ALA A 54 -5.64 3.61 0.28
CA ALA A 54 -6.90 2.94 0.59
C ALA A 54 -7.86 2.89 -0.63
N ALA A 55 -7.91 3.95 -1.43
CA ALA A 55 -8.72 3.99 -2.64
C ALA A 55 -8.17 3.04 -3.73
N VAL A 56 -6.85 3.02 -3.93
CA VAL A 56 -6.18 2.09 -4.85
C VAL A 56 -6.42 0.63 -4.42
N GLU A 57 -6.26 0.32 -3.14
CA GLU A 57 -6.56 -1.00 -2.58
C GLU A 57 -7.99 -1.44 -2.89
N GLY A 58 -8.97 -0.54 -2.76
CA GLY A 58 -10.37 -0.82 -3.12
C GLY A 58 -10.55 -1.21 -4.59
N VAL A 59 -9.86 -0.53 -5.51
CA VAL A 59 -9.87 -0.89 -6.94
C VAL A 59 -9.22 -2.26 -7.17
N VAL A 60 -8.06 -2.51 -6.55
CA VAL A 60 -7.36 -3.79 -6.68
C VAL A 60 -8.17 -4.95 -6.10
N LEU A 61 -8.82 -4.77 -4.95
CA LEU A 61 -9.72 -5.77 -4.36
C LEU A 61 -10.90 -6.11 -5.28
N THR A 62 -11.42 -5.12 -6.01
CA THR A 62 -12.46 -5.34 -7.01
C THR A 62 -11.90 -6.15 -8.18
N ALA A 63 -10.72 -5.79 -8.67
CA ALA A 63 -10.04 -6.51 -9.74
C ALA A 63 -9.65 -7.94 -9.36
N LEU A 64 -9.36 -8.23 -8.08
CA LEU A 64 -9.13 -9.61 -7.63
C LEU A 64 -10.35 -10.53 -7.79
N ARG A 65 -11.56 -9.96 -7.96
CA ARG A 65 -12.81 -10.71 -8.18
C ARG A 65 -13.27 -10.71 -9.64
N ASP A 66 -12.69 -9.85 -10.47
CA ASP A 66 -13.08 -9.64 -11.86
C ASP A 66 -11.82 -9.67 -12.75
N ARG A 67 -11.73 -10.72 -13.55
CA ARG A 67 -10.58 -10.94 -14.43
C ARG A 67 -10.46 -9.87 -15.51
N ASP A 68 -11.57 -9.45 -16.11
CA ASP A 68 -11.57 -8.47 -17.21
C ASP A 68 -11.06 -7.11 -16.67
N LEU A 69 -11.50 -6.74 -15.46
CA LEU A 69 -10.96 -5.58 -14.77
C LEU A 69 -9.48 -5.74 -14.44
N ALA A 70 -9.04 -6.92 -13.99
CA ALA A 70 -7.64 -7.20 -13.68
C ALA A 70 -6.73 -7.06 -14.91
N GLU A 71 -7.17 -7.57 -16.07
CA GLU A 71 -6.47 -7.42 -17.35
C GLU A 71 -6.35 -5.95 -17.77
N GLU A 72 -7.38 -5.14 -17.49
CA GLU A 72 -7.40 -3.71 -17.83
C GLU A 72 -6.52 -2.84 -16.92
N ILE A 73 -6.41 -3.18 -15.63
CA ILE A 73 -5.63 -2.38 -14.65
C ILE A 73 -4.19 -2.87 -14.46
N ALA A 74 -3.87 -4.13 -14.76
CA ALA A 74 -2.51 -4.65 -14.63
C ALA A 74 -1.48 -3.83 -15.43
N PRO A 75 -1.75 -3.42 -16.69
CA PRO A 75 -0.86 -2.51 -17.42
C PRO A 75 -0.68 -1.16 -16.74
N VAL A 76 -1.71 -0.62 -16.09
CA VAL A 76 -1.65 0.68 -15.39
C VAL A 76 -0.75 0.59 -14.15
N LEU A 77 -0.89 -0.48 -13.36
CA LEU A 77 0.01 -0.74 -12.23
C LEU A 77 1.44 -0.94 -12.68
N PHE A 78 1.61 -1.60 -13.83
CA PHE A 78 2.91 -1.84 -14.42
C PHE A 78 3.59 -0.54 -14.88
N GLU A 79 2.88 0.34 -15.60
CA GLU A 79 3.35 1.67 -15.99
C GLU A 79 3.86 2.46 -14.78
N LYS A 80 3.06 2.50 -13.69
CA LYS A 80 3.43 3.16 -12.43
C LYS A 80 4.73 2.60 -11.81
N ILE A 81 4.93 1.29 -11.88
CA ILE A 81 6.15 0.64 -11.37
C ILE A 81 7.37 1.06 -12.19
N GLU A 82 7.23 1.18 -13.51
CA GLU A 82 8.33 1.58 -14.40
C GLU A 82 8.68 3.05 -14.28
N GLU A 83 7.69 3.93 -14.08
CA GLU A 83 7.92 5.35 -13.87
C GLU A 83 8.74 5.63 -12.60
N GLY A 84 8.56 4.84 -11.54
CA GLY A 84 9.42 4.85 -10.35
C GLY A 84 9.42 6.16 -9.57
N VAL A 85 8.38 6.98 -9.72
CA VAL A 85 8.26 8.31 -9.09
C VAL A 85 8.01 8.19 -7.58
N THR A 86 7.20 7.22 -7.15
CA THR A 86 6.99 6.84 -5.74
C THR A 86 7.49 5.40 -5.50
N ASP A 87 7.48 4.95 -4.24
CA ASP A 87 7.91 3.57 -3.92
C ASP A 87 7.12 2.55 -4.75
N PRO A 88 7.78 1.78 -5.63
CA PRO A 88 7.08 0.84 -6.50
C PRO A 88 6.65 -0.45 -5.77
N LEU A 89 7.10 -0.67 -4.54
CA LEU A 89 6.91 -1.94 -3.84
C LEU A 89 5.43 -2.33 -3.64
N PRO A 90 4.52 -1.44 -3.20
CA PRO A 90 3.11 -1.78 -3.04
C PRO A 90 2.46 -2.22 -4.36
N TYR A 91 2.78 -1.52 -5.44
CA TYR A 91 2.23 -1.80 -6.77
C TYR A 91 2.74 -3.11 -7.36
N LYS A 92 4.02 -3.44 -7.12
CA LYS A 92 4.56 -4.76 -7.46
C LYS A 92 3.78 -5.88 -6.77
N HIS A 93 3.41 -5.71 -5.51
CA HIS A 93 2.61 -6.70 -4.79
C HIS A 93 1.18 -6.81 -5.31
N PHE A 94 0.52 -5.69 -5.64
CA PHE A 94 -0.80 -5.73 -6.28
C PHE A 94 -0.75 -6.45 -7.63
N LEU A 95 0.23 -6.12 -8.46
CA LEU A 95 0.40 -6.73 -9.78
C LEU A 95 0.67 -8.24 -9.67
N GLN A 96 1.51 -8.65 -8.72
CA GLN A 96 1.75 -10.06 -8.40
C GLN A 96 0.46 -10.78 -8.01
N MET A 97 -0.32 -10.23 -7.07
CA MET A 97 -1.57 -10.85 -6.63
C MET A 97 -2.57 -11.03 -7.78
N LEU A 98 -2.73 -10.03 -8.65
CA LEU A 98 -3.59 -10.13 -9.84
C LEU A 98 -3.06 -11.20 -10.81
N GLY A 99 -1.74 -11.20 -11.07
CA GLY A 99 -1.06 -12.20 -11.88
C GLY A 99 -1.32 -13.62 -11.39
N TYR A 100 -1.27 -13.86 -10.09
CA TYR A 100 -1.52 -15.19 -9.52
C TYR A 100 -2.98 -15.61 -9.54
N VAL A 101 -3.89 -14.73 -9.12
CA VAL A 101 -5.31 -15.06 -8.99
C VAL A 101 -5.91 -15.36 -10.37
N HIS A 102 -5.59 -14.55 -11.36
CA HIS A 102 -6.18 -14.65 -12.70
C HIS A 102 -5.29 -15.30 -13.74
N ARG A 103 -4.07 -15.71 -13.37
CA ARG A 103 -3.03 -16.21 -14.29
C ARG A 103 -2.79 -15.23 -15.44
N LEU A 104 -2.69 -13.95 -15.10
CA LEU A 104 -2.46 -12.92 -16.10
C LEU A 104 -1.07 -13.11 -16.71
N GLU A 105 -1.02 -12.96 -18.03
CA GLU A 105 0.23 -12.88 -18.75
C GLU A 105 0.73 -11.44 -18.66
N ILE A 106 1.82 -11.24 -17.93
CA ILE A 106 2.44 -9.93 -17.75
C ILE A 106 3.76 -9.97 -18.51
N ARG A 107 3.85 -9.21 -19.62
CA ARG A 107 5.00 -9.20 -20.53
C ARG A 107 5.41 -10.57 -21.12
N GLY A 108 4.44 -11.44 -21.39
CA GLY A 108 4.74 -12.77 -21.94
C GLY A 108 5.07 -13.82 -20.88
N GLU A 109 5.06 -13.44 -19.60
CA GLU A 109 5.33 -14.32 -18.48
C GLU A 109 4.06 -14.51 -17.64
N THR A 110 3.66 -15.76 -17.44
CA THR A 110 2.63 -16.11 -16.45
C THR A 110 3.34 -16.44 -15.14
N GLN A 111 3.01 -15.74 -14.05
CA GLN A 111 3.64 -16.01 -12.76
C GLN A 111 3.17 -17.37 -12.19
N ASP A 112 4.11 -18.29 -11.91
CA ASP A 112 3.80 -19.58 -11.31
C ASP A 112 3.46 -19.39 -9.82
N PRO A 113 2.29 -19.84 -9.32
CA PRO A 113 1.95 -19.80 -7.90
C PRO A 113 3.05 -20.30 -6.94
N LYS A 114 3.94 -21.21 -7.39
CA LYS A 114 5.09 -21.69 -6.61
C LYS A 114 6.16 -20.62 -6.37
N GLU A 115 6.30 -19.65 -7.26
CA GLU A 115 7.20 -18.51 -7.08
C GLU A 115 6.76 -17.62 -5.93
N MET A 116 5.46 -17.55 -5.66
CA MET A 116 4.90 -16.83 -4.50
C MET A 116 5.29 -17.48 -3.19
N PHE A 117 5.21 -18.81 -3.09
CA PHE A 117 5.67 -19.51 -1.90
C PHE A 117 7.17 -19.31 -1.66
N ARG A 118 7.97 -19.22 -2.72
CA ARG A 118 9.41 -18.95 -2.63
C ARG A 118 9.70 -17.50 -2.25
N ALA A 119 8.99 -16.53 -2.84
CA ALA A 119 9.12 -15.12 -2.52
C ALA A 119 8.63 -14.82 -1.09
N TYR A 120 7.48 -15.36 -0.70
CA TYR A 120 6.96 -15.29 0.67
C TYR A 120 7.92 -15.96 1.66
N ALA A 121 8.47 -17.14 1.36
CA ALA A 121 9.47 -17.78 2.21
C ALA A 121 10.76 -16.95 2.31
N ALA A 122 11.19 -16.30 1.23
CA ALA A 122 12.37 -15.43 1.23
C ALA A 122 12.13 -14.13 2.02
N VAL A 123 10.96 -13.51 1.89
CA VAL A 123 10.53 -12.34 2.67
C VAL A 123 10.39 -12.73 4.14
N ARG A 124 9.74 -13.85 4.46
CA ARG A 124 9.63 -14.40 5.82
C ARG A 124 10.97 -14.81 6.43
N LYS A 125 11.95 -15.20 5.62
CA LYS A 125 13.32 -15.50 6.08
C LYS A 125 14.13 -14.21 6.33
N LYS A 126 13.85 -13.13 5.60
CA LYS A 126 14.44 -11.80 5.83
C LYS A 126 13.76 -11.05 6.98
N MET A 127 12.46 -11.25 7.16
CA MET A 127 11.67 -10.83 8.31
C MET A 127 11.77 -11.91 9.38
N ASP A 128 12.90 -11.99 10.08
CA ASP A 128 13.03 -12.88 11.24
C ASP A 128 12.04 -12.43 12.34
N LEU A 129 10.81 -12.94 12.25
CA LEU A 129 9.73 -12.69 13.19
C LEU A 129 9.98 -13.36 14.55
N GLY A 130 11.07 -14.13 14.71
CA GLY A 130 11.54 -14.63 16.00
C GLY A 130 11.98 -13.51 16.95
N ASP A 131 12.31 -12.32 16.42
CA ASP A 131 12.76 -11.17 17.21
C ASP A 131 11.63 -10.21 17.60
N VAL A 132 10.38 -10.43 17.15
CA VAL A 132 9.25 -9.51 17.44
C VAL A 132 8.89 -9.52 18.92
N GLU A 133 8.94 -10.68 19.58
CA GLU A 133 8.71 -10.79 21.03
C GLU A 133 9.82 -10.07 21.82
N LYS A 134 11.08 -10.21 21.41
CA LYS A 134 12.22 -9.53 22.04
C LYS A 134 12.20 -8.02 21.78
N ARG A 135 11.88 -7.61 20.55
CA ARG A 135 11.74 -6.19 20.17
C ARG A 135 10.56 -5.52 20.86
N ARG A 136 9.45 -6.26 21.04
CA ARG A 136 8.31 -5.82 21.86
C ARG A 136 8.69 -5.69 23.33
N ALA A 137 9.49 -6.60 23.87
CA ALA A 137 9.99 -6.51 25.25
C ALA A 137 10.96 -5.33 25.44
N GLU A 138 11.85 -5.07 24.47
CA GLU A 138 12.75 -3.91 24.45
C GLU A 138 11.96 -2.60 24.40
N LEU A 139 11.00 -2.48 23.46
CA LEU A 139 10.16 -1.29 23.33
C LEU A 139 9.26 -1.07 24.57
N LYS A 140 8.76 -2.14 25.19
CA LYS A 140 7.99 -2.04 26.43
C LYS A 140 8.86 -1.56 27.59
N LYS A 141 10.12 -2.02 27.67
CA LYS A 141 11.07 -1.56 28.68
C LYS A 141 11.46 -0.09 28.48
N GLU A 142 11.71 0.34 27.24
CA GLU A 142 11.94 1.76 26.91
C GLU A 142 10.75 2.64 27.28
N LEU A 143 9.52 2.17 27.00
CA LEU A 143 8.29 2.88 27.36
C LEU A 143 8.12 2.99 28.88
N ASP A 144 8.34 1.91 29.62
CA ASP A 144 8.27 1.91 31.08
C ASP A 144 9.33 2.84 31.69
N GLU A 145 10.57 2.84 31.17
CA GLU A 145 11.63 3.76 31.59
C GLU A 145 11.28 5.23 31.29
N MET A 146 10.68 5.51 30.12
CA MET A 146 10.18 6.84 29.77
C MET A 146 9.07 7.32 30.69
N LEU A 147 8.10 6.45 31.02
CA LEU A 147 6.99 6.78 31.92
C LEU A 147 7.48 6.99 33.36
N THR A 148 8.48 6.23 33.80
CA THR A 148 9.10 6.37 35.13
C THR A 148 9.94 7.66 35.23
N LYS A 149 10.61 8.08 34.15
CA LYS A 149 11.29 9.38 34.07
C LYS A 149 10.28 10.55 34.05
N ARG A 150 9.14 10.39 33.36
CA ARG A 150 8.06 11.39 33.32
C ARG A 150 7.38 11.58 34.68
N SER A 151 7.21 10.52 35.46
CA SER A 151 6.60 10.61 36.81
C SER A 151 7.53 11.24 37.85
N LYS A 152 8.85 11.01 37.74
CA LYS A 152 9.87 11.69 38.57
C LYS A 152 10.09 13.17 38.20
N GLY A 153 9.74 13.58 36.98
CA GLY A 153 9.83 14.97 36.52
C GLY A 153 8.71 15.90 37.02
N LYS A 154 7.67 15.37 37.69
CA LYS A 154 6.55 16.16 38.26
C LYS A 154 6.65 16.40 39.78
N HIS A 155 7.80 16.16 40.41
CA HIS A 155 8.07 16.49 41.81
C HIS A 155 9.29 17.40 41.95
N GLY A 156 9.24 18.56 41.31
CA GLY A 156 10.32 19.54 41.41
C GLY A 156 9.88 20.94 40.99
N LYS A 157 9.18 21.62 41.90
CA LYS A 157 9.10 23.10 42.12
C LYS A 157 7.66 23.54 42.42
N ASN A 158 7.37 23.68 43.71
CA ASN A 158 6.86 24.92 44.31
C ASN A 158 6.67 24.72 45.82
N SER A 159 7.72 25.03 46.59
CA SER A 159 7.61 25.37 48.01
C SER A 159 8.38 26.68 48.23
N MET A 160 7.79 27.77 47.75
CA MET A 160 8.00 29.13 48.25
C MET A 160 6.65 29.83 48.07
N PHE A 161 6.20 30.53 49.12
CA PHE A 161 4.88 31.17 49.31
C PHE A 161 3.79 30.28 49.93
N ALA A 162 3.91 30.04 51.24
CA ALA A 162 2.92 30.37 52.29
C ALA A 162 3.49 29.97 53.66
#